data_AF-A0A0L0DRY5-F1
#
_entry.id   AF-A0A0L0DRY5-F1
#
_cell.length_a   1.000
_cell.length_b   1.000
_cell.length_c   1.000
_cell.angle_alpha   90.00
_cell.angle_beta   90.00
_cell.angle_gamma   90.00
#
_symmetry.space_group_name_H-M   'P 1'
#
loop_
_entity.id
_entity.type
_entity.pdbx_description
1 polymer ?
#
loop_
_entity_poly.entity_id
_entity_poly.type
_entity_poly.pdbx_seq_one_letter_code
_entity_poly.pdbx_strand_id
1 'polypeptide(L)'
;MSAPEATQQEMKEARLDLAFRDGCAHLLIPLNQCRRSTLYMPFKCTDERHTYEKCQYDEYIKRVKLMMRKKQEDGNSPLAPWQRA
;
A
#
# COMPACT_ATOMS: atom_id res chain seq x y z
N MET A 1 -1.01 7.46 -14.19
CA MET A 1 0.43 7.23 -14.40
C MET A 1 1.01 6.87 -13.04
N SER A 2 1.33 5.60 -12.79
CA SER A 2 2.09 5.25 -11.59
C SER A 2 3.52 5.75 -11.79
N ALA A 3 4.04 6.47 -10.80
CA ALA A 3 5.45 6.83 -10.75
C ALA A 3 6.30 5.53 -10.69
N PRO A 4 7.56 5.58 -11.15
CA PRO A 4 8.46 4.43 -11.05
C PRO A 4 8.57 3.96 -9.60
N GLU A 5 8.61 2.64 -9.40
CA GLU A 5 8.82 2.05 -8.07
C GLU A 5 10.20 2.45 -7.54
N ALA A 6 10.30 2.67 -6.22
CA ALA A 6 11.54 3.06 -5.58
C ALA A 6 12.54 1.89 -5.60
N THR A 7 13.80 2.18 -5.92
CA THR A 7 14.88 1.20 -5.84
C THR A 7 15.19 0.83 -4.39
N GLN A 8 15.82 -0.33 -4.19
CA GLN A 8 16.23 -0.76 -2.85
C GLN A 8 17.24 0.20 -2.19
N GLN A 9 18.08 0.85 -3.00
CA GLN A 9 19.06 1.82 -2.51
C GLN A 9 18.34 3.07 -1.99
N GLU A 10 17.39 3.63 -2.74
CA GLU A 10 16.59 4.78 -2.32
C GLU A 10 15.78 4.49 -1.04
N MET A 11 15.18 3.31 -0.91
CA MET A 11 14.47 2.92 0.31
C MET A 11 15.38 2.81 1.54
N LYS A 12 16.64 2.38 1.34
CA LYS A 12 17.65 2.29 2.39
C LYS A 12 18.14 3.68 2.80
N GLU A 13 18.39 4.57 1.84
CA GLU A 13 18.79 5.96 2.06
C GLU A 13 17.70 6.75 2.79
N ALA A 14 16.44 6.55 2.42
CA ALA A 14 15.28 7.12 3.10
C ALA A 14 15.03 6.52 4.50
N ARG A 15 15.80 5.51 4.90
CA ARG A 15 15.68 4.79 6.18
C ARG A 15 14.25 4.30 6.45
N LEU A 16 13.60 3.75 5.43
CA LEU A 16 12.29 3.13 5.59
C LEU A 16 12.41 1.85 6.41
N ASP A 17 11.49 1.65 7.35
CA ASP A 17 11.34 0.38 8.06
C ASP A 17 10.90 -0.74 7.11
N LEU A 18 11.28 -1.98 7.42
CA LEU A 18 11.03 -3.16 6.60
C LEU A 18 9.54 -3.34 6.27
N ALA A 19 8.65 -2.98 7.19
CA ALA A 19 7.20 -3.07 7.00
C ALA A 19 6.69 -2.16 5.86
N PHE A 20 7.38 -1.07 5.55
CA PHE A 20 6.97 -0.08 4.55
C PHE A 20 7.82 -0.13 3.26
N ARG A 21 8.59 -1.20 3.07
CA ARG A 21 9.36 -1.45 1.84
C ARG A 21 8.54 -2.28 0.85
N ASP A 22 7.36 -1.77 0.52
CA ASP A 22 6.41 -2.35 -0.40
C ASP A 22 6.39 -1.58 -1.74
N GLY A 23 5.59 -2.03 -2.71
CA GLY A 23 5.48 -1.37 -4.02
C GLY A 23 5.06 0.11 -3.93
N CYS A 24 4.43 0.51 -2.83
CA CYS A 24 4.00 1.90 -2.57
C CYS A 24 5.09 2.78 -1.91
N ALA A 25 6.30 2.28 -1.67
CA ALA A 25 7.36 3.00 -0.97
C ALA A 25 7.77 4.32 -1.65
N HIS A 26 7.65 4.40 -2.98
CA HIS A 26 7.96 5.60 -3.77
C HIS A 26 7.08 6.82 -3.40
N LEU A 27 5.86 6.59 -2.89
CA LEU A 27 4.96 7.64 -2.40
C LEU A 27 5.22 8.00 -0.94
N LEU A 28 5.78 7.08 -0.16
CA LEU A 28 6.04 7.28 1.25
C LEU A 28 7.25 8.19 1.49
N ILE A 29 8.26 8.13 0.63
CA ILE A 29 9.46 8.99 0.69
C ILE A 29 9.07 10.48 0.66
N PRO A 30 8.32 11.00 -0.35
CA PRO A 30 7.91 12.40 -0.39
C PRO A 30 6.94 12.75 0.75
N LEU A 31 6.04 11.84 1.13
CA LEU A 31 5.15 12.06 2.28
C LEU A 31 5.93 12.27 3.59
N ASN A 32 6.98 11.48 3.83
CA ASN A 32 7.81 11.63 5.02
C ASN A 32 8.66 12.91 4.98
N GLN A 33 9.08 13.35 3.79
CA GLN A 33 9.73 14.65 3.63
C GLN A 33 8.77 15.79 3.97
N CYS A 34 7.54 15.77 3.44
CA CYS A 34 6.50 16.77 3.76
C CYS A 34 6.16 16.79 5.25
N ARG A 35 6.02 15.61 5.88
CA ARG A 35 5.77 15.51 7.33
C ARG A 35 6.88 16.13 8.15
N ARG A 36 8.14 15.91 7.79
CA ARG A 36 9.29 16.50 8.49
C ARG A 36 9.36 18.01 8.31
N SER A 37 9.12 18.52 7.10
CA SER A 37 9.16 19.96 6.82
C SER A 37 8.02 20.73 7.50
N THR A 38 6.85 20.11 7.64
CA THR A 38 5.66 20.73 8.24
C THR A 38 5.44 20.37 9.70
N LEU A 39 6.42 19.74 10.36
CA LEU A 39 6.33 19.28 11.76
C LEU A 39 5.08 18.41 12.03
N TYR A 40 4.75 17.53 11.09
CA TYR A 40 3.65 16.56 11.17
C TYR A 40 2.26 17.21 11.35
N MET A 41 2.07 18.41 10.84
CA MET A 41 0.77 19.08 10.86
C MET A 41 -0.27 18.28 10.05
N PRO A 42 -1.45 17.97 10.62
CA PRO A 42 -2.41 17.04 10.01
C PRO A 42 -3.07 17.55 8.73
N PHE A 43 -2.99 18.86 8.45
CA PHE A 43 -3.68 19.53 7.34
C PHE A 43 -2.76 19.95 6.17
N LYS A 44 -1.43 19.70 6.24
CA LYS A 44 -0.48 20.20 5.23
C LYS A 44 -0.05 19.19 4.17
N CYS A 45 -0.11 17.89 4.45
CA CYS A 45 0.34 16.82 3.54
C CYS A 45 -0.80 15.84 3.20
N THR A 46 -2.01 16.37 2.97
CA THR A 46 -3.21 15.56 2.78
C THR A 46 -3.19 14.82 1.46
N ASP A 47 -2.73 15.46 0.39
CA ASP A 47 -2.76 14.89 -0.96
C ASP A 47 -1.76 13.74 -1.11
N GLU A 48 -0.55 13.92 -0.60
CA GLU A 48 0.48 12.88 -0.56
C GLU A 48 0.03 11.71 0.32
N ARG A 49 -0.62 12.02 1.45
CA ARG A 49 -1.18 10.99 2.35
C ARG A 49 -2.24 10.18 1.63
N HIS A 50 -3.22 10.83 1.00
CA HIS A 50 -4.32 10.14 0.32
C HIS A 50 -3.83 9.35 -0.89
N THR A 51 -2.80 9.84 -1.59
CA THR A 51 -2.19 9.12 -2.70
C THR A 51 -1.51 7.84 -2.20
N TYR A 52 -0.76 7.90 -1.10
CA TYR A 52 -0.15 6.72 -0.47
C TYR A 52 -1.20 5.72 0.05
N GLU A 53 -2.23 6.21 0.74
CA GLU A 53 -3.33 5.38 1.26
C GLU A 53 -4.08 4.64 0.14
N LYS A 54 -4.34 5.33 -0.97
CA LYS A 54 -4.97 4.71 -2.15
C LYS A 54 -4.11 3.58 -2.72
N CYS A 55 -2.79 3.79 -2.83
CA CYS A 55 -1.87 2.74 -3.28
C CYS A 55 -1.92 1.52 -2.36
N GLN A 56 -1.88 1.73 -1.04
CA GLN A 56 -1.99 0.66 -0.04
C GLN A 56 -3.30 -0.12 -0.16
N TYR A 57 -4.40 0.60 -0.37
CA TYR A 57 -5.72 -0.01 -0.57
C TYR A 57 -5.74 -0.89 -1.83
N ASP A 58 -5.21 -0.41 -2.94
CA ASP A 58 -5.17 -1.17 -4.19
C ASP A 58 -4.32 -2.44 -4.04
N GLU A 59 -3.17 -2.36 -3.37
CA GLU A 59 -2.32 -3.52 -3.04
C GLU A 59 -3.01 -4.52 -2.10
N TYR A 60 -3.77 -4.03 -1.12
CA TYR A 60 -4.59 -4.88 -0.26
C TYR A 60 -5.65 -5.64 -1.06
N ILE A 61 -6.39 -4.95 -1.93
CA ILE A 61 -7.41 -5.59 -2.78
C ILE A 61 -6.80 -6.64 -3.72
N LYS A 62 -5.61 -6.39 -4.28
CA LYS A 62 -4.87 -7.39 -5.07
C LYS A 62 -4.58 -8.65 -4.25
N ARG A 63 -4.10 -8.49 -3.01
CA ARG A 63 -3.82 -9.60 -2.09
C ARG A 63 -5.08 -10.37 -1.71
N VAL A 64 -6.19 -9.68 -1.45
CA VAL A 64 -7.49 -10.32 -1.18
C VAL A 64 -7.93 -11.14 -2.39
N LYS A 65 -7.86 -10.60 -3.61
CA LYS A 65 -8.20 -11.32 -4.86
C LYS A 65 -7.31 -12.56 -5.07
N LEU A 66 -6.03 -12.49 -4.72
CA LEU A 66 -5.14 -13.65 -4.76
C LEU A 66 -5.57 -14.73 -3.75
N MET A 67 -5.88 -14.34 -2.52
CA MET A 67 -6.34 -15.27 -1.48
C MET A 67 -7.68 -15.91 -1.85
N MET A 68 -8.61 -15.17 -2.45
CA MET A 68 -9.88 -15.72 -2.92
C MET A 68 -9.69 -16.73 -4.05
N ARG A 69 -8.77 -16.47 -5.00
CA ARG A 69 -8.42 -17.43 -6.06
C ARG A 69 -7.83 -18.73 -5.50
N LYS A 70 -6.86 -18.63 -4.59
CA LYS A 70 -6.28 -19.82 -3.91
C LYS A 70 -7.34 -20.65 -3.19
N LYS A 71 -8.25 -20.00 -2.45
CA LYS A 71 -9.36 -20.70 -1.78
C LYS A 71 -10.29 -21.45 -2.74
N GLN A 72 -10.54 -20.90 -3.93
CA GLN A 72 -11.32 -21.59 -4.96
C GLN A 72 -10.59 -22.83 -5.49
N GLU A 73 -9.28 -22.73 -5.72
CA GLU A 73 -8.43 -23.85 -6.15
C GLU A 73 -8.34 -24.96 -5.10
N ASP A 74 -8.23 -24.58 -3.82
CA ASP A 74 -8.16 -25.51 -2.69
C ASP A 74 -9.51 -26.21 -2.37
N GLY A 75 -10.57 -25.94 -3.15
CA GLY A 75 -11.91 -26.51 -2.95
C GLY A 75 -12.64 -25.97 -1.70
N ASN A 76 -12.01 -25.07 -0.93
CA ASN A 76 -12.61 -24.39 0.20
C ASN A 76 -13.39 -23.17 -0.29
N SER A 77 -14.63 -23.39 -0.72
CA SER A 77 -15.48 -22.36 -1.33
C SER A 77 -15.49 -21.06 -0.51
N PRO A 78 -15.01 -19.92 -1.06
CA PRO A 78 -14.95 -18.64 -0.35
C PRO A 78 -16.32 -17.97 -0.29
N LEU A 79 -17.37 -18.61 -0.83
CA LEU A 79 -18.72 -18.12 -0.77
C LEU A 79 -19.13 -18.05 0.70
N ALA A 80 -19.49 -16.84 1.13
CA ALA A 80 -20.15 -16.68 2.40
C ALA A 80 -21.40 -17.58 2.41
N PRO A 81 -21.86 -18.06 3.58
CA PRO A 81 -22.99 -18.99 3.66
C PRO A 81 -24.24 -18.55 2.88
N TRP A 82 -24.42 -17.25 2.67
CA TRP A 82 -25.52 -16.62 1.93
C TRP A 82 -25.30 -16.49 0.41
N GLN A 83 -24.13 -16.87 -0.12
CA GLN A 83 -23.82 -16.91 -1.56
C GLN A 83 -23.83 -18.34 -2.13
N ARG A 84 -24.24 -19.34 -1.32
CA ARG A 84 -24.31 -20.76 -1.68
C ARG A 84 -25.74 -21.21 -2.05
N ALA A 85 -26.60 -20.29 -2.47
CA ALA A 85 -27.92 -20.60 -2.99
C ALA A 85 -27.84 -21.09 -4.44
#